data_AF-A0A968RK35-F1
#
_entry.id   AF-A0A968RK35-F1
#
_cell.length_a   1.000
_cell.length_b   1.000
_cell.length_c   1.000
_cell.angle_alpha   90.00
_cell.angle_beta   90.00
_cell.angle_gamma   90.00
#
_symmetry.space_group_name_H-M   'P 1'
#
loop_
_entity.id
_entity.type
_entity.pdbx_description
1 polymer ?
#
loop_
_entity_poly.entity_id
_entity_poly.type
_entity_poly.pdbx_seq_one_letter_code
_entity_poly.pdbx_strand_id
1 'polypeptide(L)'
;ISHEANFGEQHPTTAGRYSNLALVLKDLGDYKGSFVLALKAYRIYAGLLGQQHPTTMIIEGNLEVIESEMLEKGWSMEQIEALMVPG
;
A
#
# COMPACT_ATOMS: atom_id res chain seq x y z
N ILE A 1 -3.82 20.26 -7.33
CA ILE A 1 -5.02 19.56 -6.81
C ILE A 1 -4.69 18.06 -6.72
N SER A 2 -4.79 17.46 -5.54
CA SER A 2 -4.57 16.01 -5.34
C SER A 2 -5.86 15.23 -5.61
N HIS A 3 -5.76 13.92 -5.80
CA HIS A 3 -6.96 13.08 -5.94
C HIS A 3 -7.78 13.01 -4.66
N GLU A 4 -7.13 13.10 -3.50
CA GLU A 4 -7.82 13.22 -2.21
C GLU A 4 -8.73 14.46 -2.17
N ALA A 5 -8.24 15.60 -2.67
CA ALA A 5 -9.03 16.83 -2.72
C ALA A 5 -10.24 16.76 -3.66
N ASN A 6 -10.21 15.88 -4.67
CA ASN A 6 -11.27 15.76 -5.68
C ASN A 6 -12.25 14.62 -5.41
N PHE A 7 -11.76 13.50 -4.87
CA PHE A 7 -12.51 12.25 -4.76
C PHE A 7 -12.58 11.71 -3.32
N GLY A 8 -11.76 12.24 -2.41
CA GLY A 8 -11.59 11.70 -1.06
C GLY A 8 -10.59 10.55 -0.99
N GLU A 9 -10.12 10.26 0.21
CA GLU A 9 -9.08 9.25 0.48
C GLU A 9 -9.54 7.81 0.23
N GLN A 10 -10.84 7.55 0.36
CA GLN A 10 -11.44 6.22 0.23
C GLN A 10 -11.90 5.89 -1.20
N HIS A 11 -11.72 6.80 -2.16
CA HIS A 11 -12.20 6.57 -3.52
C HIS A 11 -11.29 5.60 -4.28
N PRO A 12 -11.83 4.66 -5.08
CA PRO A 12 -11.03 3.69 -5.85
C PRO A 12 -9.93 4.35 -6.70
N THR A 13 -10.22 5.46 -7.35
CA THR A 13 -9.22 6.19 -8.15
C THR A 13 -8.08 6.73 -7.27
N THR A 14 -8.37 7.18 -6.05
CA THR A 14 -7.35 7.64 -5.10
C THR A 14 -6.53 6.46 -4.58
N ALA A 15 -7.17 5.32 -4.26
CA ALA A 15 -6.51 4.09 -3.84
C ALA A 15 -5.52 3.55 -4.88
N GLY A 16 -5.93 3.54 -6.16
CA GLY A 16 -5.03 3.17 -7.25
C GLY A 16 -3.80 4.07 -7.35
N ARG A 17 -3.94 5.37 -7.05
CA ARG A 17 -2.79 6.28 -7.00
C ARG A 17 -1.88 6.04 -5.80
N TYR A 18 -2.40 5.68 -4.64
CA TYR A 18 -1.56 5.27 -3.51
C TYR A 18 -0.71 4.06 -3.85
N SER A 19 -1.29 3.03 -4.51
CA SER A 19 -0.50 1.87 -4.94
C SER A 19 0.59 2.24 -5.94
N ASN A 20 0.30 3.13 -6.90
CA ASN A 20 1.32 3.57 -7.84
C ASN A 20 2.44 4.37 -7.15
N LEU A 21 2.08 5.25 -6.22
CA LEU A 21 3.07 6.01 -5.44
C LEU A 21 3.90 5.10 -4.55
N ALA A 22 3.32 4.04 -3.98
CA ALA A 22 4.04 3.05 -3.21
C ALA A 22 5.17 2.41 -4.03
N LEU A 23 4.88 1.97 -5.27
CA LEU A 23 5.89 1.40 -6.15
C LEU A 23 7.02 2.40 -6.48
N VAL A 24 6.69 3.68 -6.69
CA VAL A 24 7.71 4.72 -6.89
C VAL A 24 8.57 4.91 -5.65
N LEU A 25 7.98 4.94 -4.44
CA LEU A 25 8.74 5.07 -3.19
C LEU A 25 9.63 3.85 -2.93
N LYS A 26 9.16 2.65 -3.27
CA LYS A 26 9.94 1.41 -3.23
C LYS A 26 11.20 1.54 -4.09
N ASP A 27 11.05 1.99 -5.32
CA ASP A 27 12.17 2.17 -6.26
C ASP A 27 13.14 3.28 -5.82
N LEU A 28 12.67 4.25 -5.03
CA LEU A 28 13.50 5.29 -4.40
C LEU A 28 14.13 4.84 -3.06
N GLY A 29 13.80 3.65 -2.57
CA GLY A 29 14.29 3.10 -1.31
C GLY A 29 13.56 3.59 -0.06
N ASP A 30 12.47 4.34 -0.18
CA ASP A 30 11.59 4.67 0.95
C ASP A 30 10.59 3.53 1.19
N TYR A 31 11.10 2.45 1.78
CA TYR A 31 10.32 1.26 2.05
C TYR A 31 9.19 1.48 3.06
N LYS A 32 9.40 2.34 4.06
CA LYS A 32 8.38 2.66 5.07
C LYS A 32 7.20 3.39 4.42
N GLY A 33 7.48 4.45 3.66
CA GLY A 33 6.44 5.20 2.95
C GLY A 33 5.73 4.34 1.91
N SER A 34 6.48 3.51 1.20
CA SER A 34 5.95 2.54 0.25
C SER A 34 4.95 1.58 0.90
N PHE A 35 5.35 0.90 1.98
CA PHE A 35 4.51 -0.06 2.69
C PHE A 35 3.21 0.58 3.19
N VAL A 36 3.29 1.75 3.83
CA VAL A 36 2.12 2.44 4.38
C VAL A 36 1.12 2.80 3.27
N LEU A 37 1.58 3.25 2.10
CA LEU A 37 0.71 3.59 0.97
C LEU A 37 0.10 2.35 0.30
N ALA A 38 0.88 1.28 0.12
CA ALA A 38 0.38 0.02 -0.42
C ALA A 38 -0.67 -0.60 0.51
N LEU A 39 -0.41 -0.61 1.83
CA LEU A 39 -1.36 -1.08 2.83
C LEU A 39 -2.65 -0.25 2.86
N LYS A 40 -2.54 1.08 2.72
CA LYS A 40 -3.70 1.97 2.60
C LYS A 40 -4.52 1.63 1.36
N ALA A 41 -3.89 1.45 0.21
CA ALA A 41 -4.56 1.05 -1.03
C ALA A 41 -5.27 -0.31 -0.87
N TYR A 42 -4.58 -1.30 -0.29
CA TYR A 42 -5.14 -2.63 -0.04
C TYR A 42 -6.39 -2.55 0.84
N ARG A 43 -6.34 -1.84 1.97
CA ARG A 43 -7.48 -1.69 2.89
C ARG A 43 -8.71 -1.09 2.19
N ILE A 44 -8.50 -0.08 1.34
CA ILE A 44 -9.59 0.55 0.58
C ILE A 44 -10.19 -0.45 -0.42
N TYR A 45 -9.36 -1.09 -1.25
CA TYR A 45 -9.87 -2.03 -2.26
C TYR A 45 -10.48 -3.30 -1.65
N ALA A 46 -9.89 -3.86 -0.60
CA ALA A 46 -10.45 -4.99 0.13
C ALA A 46 -11.80 -4.65 0.76
N GLY A 47 -11.96 -3.45 1.33
CA GLY A 47 -13.23 -2.98 1.89
C GLY A 47 -14.30 -2.71 0.84
N LEU A 48 -13.93 -2.20 -0.34
CA LEU A 48 -14.88 -1.84 -1.40
C LEU A 48 -15.25 -3.01 -2.32
N LEU A 49 -14.30 -3.86 -2.67
CA LEU A 49 -14.45 -4.90 -3.69
C LEU A 49 -14.39 -6.33 -3.13
N GLY A 50 -13.92 -6.49 -1.89
CA GLY A 50 -13.62 -7.78 -1.28
C GLY A 50 -12.19 -8.25 -1.59
N GLN A 51 -11.67 -9.14 -0.75
CA GLN A 51 -10.30 -9.66 -0.83
C GLN A 51 -10.03 -10.45 -2.12
N GLN A 52 -11.00 -11.25 -2.58
CA GLN A 52 -10.85 -12.11 -3.76
C GLN A 52 -11.05 -11.39 -5.10
N HIS A 53 -11.35 -10.09 -5.07
CA HIS A 53 -11.52 -9.34 -6.31
C HIS A 53 -10.18 -9.20 -7.04
N PRO A 54 -10.13 -9.35 -8.38
CA PRO A 54 -8.88 -9.27 -9.14
C PRO A 54 -8.03 -8.03 -8.84
N THR A 55 -8.68 -6.86 -8.74
CA THR A 55 -7.99 -5.62 -8.35
C THR A 55 -7.37 -5.71 -6.95
N THR A 56 -8.09 -6.24 -5.96
CA THR A 56 -7.58 -6.36 -4.59
C THR A 56 -6.37 -7.30 -4.55
N MET A 57 -6.43 -8.45 -5.24
CA MET A 57 -5.32 -9.40 -5.32
C MET A 57 -4.08 -8.79 -5.99
N ILE A 58 -4.24 -7.90 -6.98
CA ILE A 58 -3.10 -7.18 -7.58
C ILE A 58 -2.45 -6.25 -6.55
N ILE A 59 -3.24 -5.52 -5.76
CA ILE A 59 -2.70 -4.61 -4.74
C ILE A 59 -2.05 -5.39 -3.59
N GLU A 60 -2.62 -6.52 -3.21
CA GLU A 60 -2.04 -7.46 -2.24
C GLU A 60 -0.67 -7.97 -2.71
N GLY A 61 -0.56 -8.41 -3.97
CA GLY A 61 0.73 -8.81 -4.54
C GLY A 61 1.77 -7.68 -4.54
N ASN A 62 1.37 -6.42 -4.77
CA ASN A 62 2.28 -5.29 -4.65
C ASN A 62 2.75 -5.08 -3.20
N LEU A 63 1.88 -5.28 -2.22
CA LEU A 63 2.21 -5.19 -0.80
C LEU A 63 3.20 -6.28 -0.39
N GLU A 64 2.97 -7.53 -0.82
CA GLU A 64 3.86 -8.68 -0.56
C GLU A 64 5.27 -8.48 -1.14
N VAL A 65 5.38 -7.88 -2.34
CA VAL A 65 6.67 -7.51 -2.94
C VAL A 65 7.41 -6.50 -2.09
N ILE A 66 6.72 -5.48 -1.57
CA ILE A 66 7.31 -4.46 -0.70
C ILE A 66 7.77 -5.08 0.62
N GLU A 67 6.94 -5.94 1.23
CA GLU A 67 7.30 -6.69 2.45
C GLU A 67 8.55 -7.55 2.24
N SER A 68 8.61 -8.28 1.13
CA SER A 68 9.77 -9.11 0.79
C SER A 68 11.04 -8.27 0.64
N GLU A 69 10.97 -7.15 -0.08
CA GLU A 69 12.12 -6.25 -0.22
C GLU A 69 12.54 -5.63 1.13
N MET A 70 11.60 -5.29 2.01
CA MET A 70 11.92 -4.80 3.36
C MET A 70 12.72 -5.82 4.16
N LEU A 71 12.30 -7.09 4.14
CA LEU A 71 13.01 -8.18 4.81
C LEU A 71 14.42 -8.37 4.21
N GLU A 72 14.56 -8.34 2.88
CA GLU A 72 15.87 -8.40 2.21
C GLU A 72 16.80 -7.24 2.59
N LYS A 73 16.24 -6.06 2.91
CA LYS A 73 16.99 -4.88 3.38
C LYS A 73 17.25 -4.88 4.89
N GLY A 74 16.89 -5.96 5.59
CA GLY A 74 17.20 -6.16 7.00
C GLY A 74 16.17 -5.58 7.98
N TRP A 75 14.97 -5.24 7.51
CA TRP A 75 13.86 -4.97 8.42
C TRP A 75 13.41 -6.27 9.09
N SER A 76 13.01 -6.18 10.36
CA SER A 76 12.38 -7.30 11.06
C SER A 76 10.86 -7.32 10.81
N MET A 77 10.25 -8.49 10.95
CA MET A 77 8.80 -8.61 10.86
C MET A 77 8.09 -7.73 11.90
N GLU A 78 8.63 -7.65 13.12
CA GLU A 78 8.11 -6.76 14.17
C GLU A 78 8.09 -5.28 13.73
N GLN A 79 9.14 -4.82 13.04
CA GLN A 79 9.18 -3.45 12.51
C GLN A 79 8.14 -3.22 11.41
N ILE A 80 7.89 -4.22 10.56
CA ILE A 80 6.87 -4.16 9.50
C ILE A 80 5.47 -4.17 10.13
N GLU A 81 5.23 -5.04 11.10
CA GLU A 81 3.96 -5.14 11.83
C GLU A 81 3.61 -3.85 12.57
N ALA A 82 4.61 -3.18 13.15
CA ALA A 82 4.42 -1.88 13.80
C ALA A 82 3.88 -0.81 12.83
N LEU A 83 4.12 -0.92 11.52
CA LEU A 83 3.58 -0.01 10.50
C LEU A 83 2.11 -0.30 10.15
N MET A 84 1.57 -1.46 10.54
CA MET A 84 0.18 -1.81 10.26
C MET A 84 -0.82 -1.14 11.22
N VAL A 85 -0.37 -0.72 12.40
CA VAL A 85 -1.21 -0.10 13.42
C VAL A 85 -1.40 1.39 13.06
N PRO A 86 -2.64 1.86 12.80
CA PRO A 86 -2.87 3.29 12.66
C PRO A 86 -2.59 3.98 14.01
N GLY A 87 -1.77 5.03 13.99
CA GLY A 87 -1.52 5.90 15.14
C GLY A 87 -2.72 6.77 15.49
#